data_AF-A0A914NK84-F1
#
_entry.id   AF-A0A914NK84-F1
#
_cell.length_a   1.000
_cell.length_b   1.000
_cell.length_c   1.000
_cell.angle_alpha   90.00
_cell.angle_beta   90.00
_cell.angle_gamma   90.00
#
_symmetry.space_group_name_H-M   'P 1'
#
loop_
_entity.id
_entity.type
_entity.pdbx_description
1 polymer ?
#
loop_
_entity_poly.entity_id
_entity_poly.type
_entity_poly.pdbx_seq_one_letter_code
_entity_poly.pdbx_strand_id
1 'polypeptide(L)'
;MILAGPSSSGKSTFLLKFIAGSSELIDPSPKSILYCFGEMNNIVPLLQKSGVGVFAGVPTEELIKKYPKPLLLILDDLLLSINEKYLSELFTKKSHHQNFSIIFVTQNLFDPKIKVARQNSQYIIVMRSPNSMLSVRNIGVQLFPRQLDYFLDAYRQATKHPYGYLVIDMHASSDPTLRLRTNIFKDDEEKLIFIPKNEFVRSMSRVRSERGARHVINQKGGGVGVFAALLTPILV
;
A
#
# COMPACT_ATOMS: atom_id res chain seq x y z
N MET A 1 0.69 -4.02 6.11
CA MET A 1 0.16 -3.07 5.12
C MET A 1 -1.31 -2.76 5.38
N ILE A 2 -1.75 -1.53 5.16
CA ILE A 2 -3.17 -1.17 5.12
C ILE A 2 -3.55 -0.71 3.71
N LEU A 3 -4.69 -1.19 3.21
CA LEU A 3 -5.30 -0.72 1.97
C LEU A 3 -6.58 0.04 2.32
N ALA A 4 -6.59 1.36 2.11
CA ALA A 4 -7.69 2.23 2.51
C ALA A 4 -8.39 2.89 1.31
N GLY A 5 -9.72 2.92 1.32
CA GLY A 5 -10.52 3.64 0.33
C GLY A 5 -12.02 3.35 0.43
N PRO A 6 -12.89 4.26 -0.04
CA PRO A 6 -14.34 4.12 0.08
C PRO A 6 -14.85 2.91 -0.73
N SER A 7 -16.12 2.55 -0.54
CA SER A 7 -16.74 1.55 -1.41
C SER A 7 -16.59 1.95 -2.89
N SER A 8 -16.42 0.96 -3.78
CA SER A 8 -16.17 1.15 -5.21
C SER A 8 -14.89 1.92 -5.59
N SER A 9 -13.95 2.13 -4.67
CA SER A 9 -12.66 2.80 -4.99
C SER A 9 -11.65 1.91 -5.74
N GLY A 10 -11.97 0.64 -6.00
CA GLY A 10 -11.09 -0.30 -6.70
C GLY A 10 -10.22 -1.20 -5.81
N LYS A 11 -10.47 -1.24 -4.49
CA LYS A 11 -9.68 -2.07 -3.54
C LYS A 11 -9.61 -3.54 -3.94
N SER A 12 -10.73 -4.16 -4.31
CA SER A 12 -10.78 -5.57 -4.69
C SER A 12 -9.97 -5.85 -5.96
N THR A 13 -10.04 -4.97 -6.96
CA THR A 13 -9.21 -5.05 -8.17
C THR A 13 -7.73 -4.87 -7.85
N PHE A 14 -7.38 -3.93 -6.97
CA PHE A 14 -6.02 -3.75 -6.48
C PHE A 14 -5.50 -5.04 -5.82
N LEU A 15 -6.29 -5.64 -4.92
CA LEU A 15 -5.90 -6.88 -4.24
C LEU A 15 -5.70 -8.03 -5.20
N LEU A 16 -6.56 -8.19 -6.20
CA LEU A 16 -6.39 -9.22 -7.23
C LEU A 16 -5.04 -9.09 -7.95
N LYS A 17 -4.71 -7.87 -8.42
CA LYS A 17 -3.42 -7.59 -9.05
C LYS A 17 -2.25 -7.82 -8.10
N PHE A 18 -2.39 -7.39 -6.85
CA PHE A 18 -1.37 -7.53 -5.82
C PHE A 18 -1.08 -8.99 -5.46
N ILE A 19 -2.13 -9.81 -5.33
CA ILE A 19 -2.02 -11.24 -5.06
C ILE A 19 -1.36 -11.95 -6.25
N ALA A 20 -1.79 -11.64 -7.48
CA ALA A 20 -1.22 -12.22 -8.69
C ALA A 20 0.28 -11.87 -8.88
N GLY A 21 0.68 -10.65 -8.53
CA GLY A 21 2.07 -10.19 -8.58
C GLY A 21 2.87 -10.42 -7.29
N SER A 22 2.33 -11.14 -6.30
CA SER A 22 2.93 -11.20 -4.96
C SER A 22 4.37 -11.72 -4.92
N SER A 23 4.76 -12.58 -5.87
CA SER A 23 6.14 -13.08 -5.97
C SER A 23 7.16 -12.05 -6.46
N GLU A 24 6.72 -11.01 -7.18
CA GLU A 24 7.57 -9.90 -7.63
C GLU A 24 7.48 -8.70 -6.65
N LEU A 25 6.35 -8.57 -5.96
CA LEU A 25 6.01 -7.42 -5.13
C LEU A 25 6.35 -7.59 -3.64
N ILE A 26 6.60 -8.81 -3.17
CA ILE A 26 6.84 -9.12 -1.76
C ILE A 26 8.16 -9.89 -1.66
N ASP A 27 9.04 -9.42 -0.78
CA ASP A 27 10.28 -10.08 -0.43
C ASP A 27 10.35 -10.31 1.09
N PRO A 28 10.53 -11.55 1.57
CA PRO A 28 10.51 -12.78 0.80
C PRO A 28 9.11 -13.11 0.25
N SER A 29 9.05 -13.69 -0.95
CA SER A 29 7.79 -14.10 -1.58
C SER A 29 6.97 -15.01 -0.65
N PRO A 30 5.65 -14.78 -0.51
CA PRO A 30 4.80 -15.65 0.28
C PRO A 30 4.73 -17.06 -0.34
N LYS A 31 4.78 -18.10 0.49
CA LYS A 31 4.54 -19.50 0.10
C LYS A 31 3.06 -19.87 0.13
N SER A 32 2.27 -19.13 0.89
CA SER A 32 0.83 -19.32 0.94
C SER A 32 0.12 -17.99 1.16
N ILE A 33 -1.15 -17.94 0.76
CA ILE A 33 -2.01 -16.76 0.90
C ILE A 33 -3.31 -17.22 1.55
N LEU A 34 -3.74 -16.50 2.59
CA LEU A 34 -5.02 -16.68 3.26
C LEU A 34 -5.82 -15.38 3.12
N TYR A 35 -6.90 -15.43 2.35
CA TYR A 35 -7.85 -14.34 2.17
C TYR A 35 -9.07 -14.54 3.07
N CYS A 36 -9.18 -13.70 4.09
CA CYS A 36 -10.29 -13.68 5.02
C CYS A 36 -11.27 -12.55 4.66
N PHE A 37 -12.57 -12.84 4.60
CA PHE A 37 -13.58 -11.87 4.18
C PHE A 37 -14.79 -11.82 5.11
N GLY A 38 -15.35 -10.63 5.31
CA GLY A 38 -16.61 -10.43 6.03
C GLY A 38 -17.84 -10.75 5.17
N GLU A 39 -17.83 -10.32 3.90
CA GLU A 39 -18.90 -10.52 2.94
C GLU A 39 -18.39 -11.21 1.68
N MET A 40 -19.14 -12.19 1.16
CA MET A 40 -18.81 -12.90 -0.07
C MET A 40 -18.88 -11.93 -1.25
N ASN A 41 -17.79 -11.81 -2.01
CA ASN A 41 -17.74 -10.96 -3.20
C ASN A 41 -17.33 -11.79 -4.44
N ASN A 42 -17.35 -11.14 -5.61
CA ASN A 42 -17.01 -11.77 -6.89
C ASN A 42 -15.53 -12.18 -7.00
N ILE A 43 -14.63 -11.68 -6.15
CA ILE A 43 -13.21 -12.03 -6.20
C ILE A 43 -12.89 -13.32 -5.44
N VAL A 44 -13.67 -13.68 -4.41
CA VAL A 44 -13.44 -14.89 -3.60
C VAL A 44 -13.37 -16.17 -4.46
N PRO A 45 -14.32 -16.46 -5.37
CA PRO A 45 -14.25 -17.67 -6.19
C PRO A 45 -13.04 -17.68 -7.14
N LEU A 46 -12.62 -16.51 -7.62
CA LEU A 46 -11.44 -16.37 -8.50
C LEU A 46 -10.16 -16.68 -7.73
N LEU A 47 -10.03 -16.13 -6.52
CA LEU A 47 -8.90 -16.38 -5.63
C LEU A 47 -8.79 -17.87 -5.27
N GLN A 48 -9.91 -18.49 -4.90
CA GLN A 48 -9.93 -19.90 -4.55
C GLN A 48 -9.49 -20.80 -5.73
N LYS A 49 -9.94 -20.49 -6.95
CA LYS A 49 -9.51 -21.20 -8.17
C LYS A 49 -8.01 -21.05 -8.45
N SER A 50 -7.42 -19.92 -8.07
CA SER A 50 -5.98 -19.65 -8.18
C SER A 50 -5.14 -20.26 -7.04
N GLY A 51 -5.74 -21.10 -6.19
CA GLY A 51 -5.03 -21.77 -5.09
C GLY A 51 -4.86 -20.92 -3.82
N VAL A 52 -5.53 -19.77 -3.72
CA VAL A 52 -5.54 -18.94 -2.50
C VAL A 52 -6.49 -19.58 -1.48
N GLY A 53 -6.01 -19.73 -0.24
CA GLY A 53 -6.86 -20.16 0.87
C GLY A 53 -7.90 -19.09 1.19
N VAL A 54 -9.16 -19.46 1.34
CA VAL A 54 -10.25 -18.54 1.64
C VAL A 54 -10.90 -18.89 2.99
N PHE A 55 -11.30 -17.87 3.75
CA PHE A 55 -11.95 -18.07 5.04
C PHE A 55 -12.99 -16.96 5.30
N ALA A 56 -14.22 -17.35 5.61
CA ALA A 56 -15.27 -16.39 5.97
C ALA A 56 -15.13 -16.00 7.45
N GLY A 57 -14.89 -14.72 7.72
CA GLY A 57 -14.74 -14.16 9.05
C GLY A 57 -13.29 -13.92 9.50
N VAL A 58 -13.12 -13.64 10.80
CA VAL A 58 -11.82 -13.35 11.41
C VAL A 58 -11.08 -14.67 11.70
N PRO A 59 -9.87 -14.89 11.17
CA PRO A 59 -9.14 -16.14 11.37
C PRO A 59 -8.69 -16.28 12.82
N THR A 60 -8.66 -17.51 13.34
CA THR A 60 -8.02 -17.79 14.64
C THR A 60 -6.51 -17.93 14.48
N GLU A 61 -5.77 -17.85 15.58
CA GLU A 61 -4.33 -18.10 15.57
C GLU A 61 -3.98 -19.53 15.15
N GLU A 62 -4.75 -20.53 15.55
CA GLU A 62 -4.49 -21.91 15.13
C GLU A 62 -4.64 -22.06 13.63
N LEU A 63 -5.63 -21.38 13.03
CA LEU A 63 -5.80 -21.37 11.58
C LEU A 63 -4.57 -20.74 10.90
N ILE A 64 -4.12 -19.57 11.34
CA ILE A 64 -2.95 -18.88 10.78
C ILE A 64 -1.68 -19.76 10.88
N LYS A 65 -1.51 -20.51 11.97
CA LYS A 65 -0.35 -21.40 12.18
C LYS A 65 -0.32 -22.61 11.25
N LYS A 66 -1.47 -23.09 10.77
CA LYS A 66 -1.56 -24.24 9.85
C LYS A 66 -1.06 -23.93 8.43
N TYR A 67 -0.97 -22.65 8.06
CA TYR A 67 -0.56 -22.24 6.72
C TYR A 67 0.98 -22.19 6.57
N PRO A 68 1.53 -22.66 5.43
CA PRO A 68 2.97 -22.57 5.12
C PRO A 68 3.52 -21.14 5.18
N LYS A 69 4.76 -20.98 5.68
CA LYS A 69 5.42 -19.66 5.85
C LYS A 69 6.53 -19.41 4.81
N PRO A 70 6.74 -18.17 4.34
CA PRO A 70 6.01 -16.95 4.74
C PRO A 70 4.56 -16.94 4.24
N LEU A 71 3.63 -16.48 5.09
CA LEU A 71 2.21 -16.37 4.75
C LEU A 71 1.86 -14.92 4.40
N LEU A 72 1.02 -14.70 3.39
CA LEU A 72 0.31 -13.44 3.21
C LEU A 72 -1.12 -13.57 3.76
N LEU A 73 -1.40 -12.90 4.88
CA LEU A 73 -2.73 -12.83 5.47
C LEU A 73 -3.45 -11.56 4.98
N ILE A 74 -4.63 -11.72 4.40
CA ILE A 74 -5.46 -10.61 3.91
C ILE A 74 -6.76 -10.60 4.69
N LEU A 75 -7.10 -9.47 5.29
CA LEU A 75 -8.33 -9.24 6.04
C LEU A 75 -9.17 -8.20 5.28
N ASP A 76 -10.18 -8.65 4.55
CA ASP A 76 -11.06 -7.80 3.74
C ASP A 76 -12.46 -7.67 4.35
N ASP A 77 -12.93 -6.44 4.51
CA ASP A 77 -14.24 -6.13 5.08
C ASP A 77 -14.51 -6.73 6.48
N LEU A 78 -13.46 -6.81 7.31
CA LEU A 78 -13.54 -7.38 8.66
C LEU A 78 -13.51 -6.35 9.79
N LEU A 79 -13.53 -5.05 9.48
CA LEU A 79 -13.39 -3.97 10.47
C LEU A 79 -14.44 -4.04 11.60
N LEU A 80 -15.69 -4.38 11.25
CA LEU A 80 -16.77 -4.45 12.24
C LEU A 80 -16.63 -5.69 13.13
N SER A 81 -16.29 -6.84 12.54
CA SER A 81 -16.21 -8.14 13.21
C SER A 81 -14.91 -8.36 13.99
N ILE A 82 -13.82 -7.71 13.61
CA ILE A 82 -12.52 -7.89 14.27
C ILE A 82 -12.43 -7.12 15.58
N ASN A 83 -11.86 -7.78 16.60
CA ASN A 83 -11.53 -7.15 17.86
C ASN A 83 -10.26 -6.27 17.72
N GLU A 84 -10.29 -5.07 18.30
CA GLU A 84 -9.18 -4.10 18.26
C GLU A 84 -7.87 -4.68 18.81
N LYS A 85 -7.93 -5.37 19.96
CA LYS A 85 -6.74 -5.97 20.58
C LYS A 85 -6.16 -7.04 19.66
N TYR A 86 -7.00 -7.88 19.08
CA TYR A 86 -6.55 -8.92 18.16
C TYR A 86 -5.88 -8.33 16.90
N LEU A 87 -6.51 -7.33 16.27
CA LEU A 87 -5.93 -6.63 15.12
C LEU A 87 -4.59 -5.96 15.48
N SER A 88 -4.50 -5.34 16.66
CA SER A 88 -3.28 -4.72 17.17
C SER A 88 -2.14 -5.74 17.35
N GLU A 89 -2.45 -6.93 17.86
CA GLU A 89 -1.47 -8.01 18.02
C GLU A 89 -0.98 -8.56 16.66
N LEU A 90 -1.86 -8.65 15.66
CA LEU A 90 -1.50 -9.05 14.30
C LEU A 90 -0.50 -8.08 13.63
N PHE A 91 -0.65 -6.78 13.86
CA PHE A 91 0.21 -5.73 13.29
C PHE A 91 1.48 -5.45 14.10
N THR A 92 1.67 -6.08 15.26
CA THR A 92 2.83 -5.85 16.13
C THR A 92 3.69 -7.12 16.26
N LYS A 93 3.47 -7.91 17.31
CA LYS A 93 4.36 -9.03 17.67
C LYS A 93 4.15 -10.25 16.79
N LYS A 94 2.91 -10.51 16.37
CA LYS A 94 2.57 -11.80 15.74
C LYS A 94 3.11 -11.95 14.33
N SER A 95 3.07 -10.89 13.51
CA SER A 95 3.56 -10.93 12.11
C SER A 95 5.04 -11.35 12.03
N HIS A 96 5.89 -10.70 12.81
CA HIS A 96 7.33 -10.97 12.83
C HIS A 96 7.66 -12.35 13.41
N HIS A 97 7.00 -12.75 14.51
CA HIS A 97 7.29 -14.04 15.16
C HIS A 97 6.74 -15.24 14.39
N GLN A 98 5.61 -15.08 13.68
CA GLN A 98 4.94 -16.16 12.96
C GLN A 98 5.20 -16.11 11.44
N ASN A 99 6.18 -15.30 11.01
CA ASN A 99 6.64 -15.15 9.63
C ASN A 99 5.48 -14.98 8.63
N PHE A 100 4.66 -13.95 8.86
CA PHE A 100 3.59 -13.58 7.93
C PHE A 100 3.52 -12.07 7.71
N SER A 101 3.17 -11.72 6.48
CA SER A 101 2.80 -10.37 6.07
C SER A 101 1.28 -10.21 6.18
N ILE A 102 0.81 -9.03 6.58
CA ILE A 102 -0.62 -8.73 6.74
C ILE A 102 -1.06 -7.58 5.85
N ILE A 103 -2.21 -7.75 5.19
CA ILE A 103 -2.95 -6.69 4.51
C ILE A 103 -4.29 -6.52 5.21
N PHE A 104 -4.54 -5.35 5.77
CA PHE A 104 -5.84 -5.00 6.31
C PHE A 104 -6.54 -4.01 5.39
N VAL A 105 -7.71 -4.38 4.89
CA VAL A 105 -8.50 -3.58 3.96
C VAL A 105 -9.57 -2.82 4.74
N THR A 106 -9.67 -1.51 4.54
CA THR A 106 -10.60 -0.67 5.28
C THR A 106 -11.19 0.44 4.42
N GLN A 107 -12.39 0.88 4.79
CA GLN A 107 -13.02 2.07 4.23
C GLN A 107 -12.61 3.35 4.97
N ASN A 108 -12.26 3.22 6.26
CA ASN A 108 -11.93 4.35 7.13
C ASN A 108 -10.52 4.18 7.71
N LEU A 109 -9.58 5.00 7.26
CA LEU A 109 -8.20 5.00 7.75
C LEU A 109 -8.08 5.54 9.19
N PHE A 110 -9.08 6.28 9.69
CA PHE A 110 -9.08 6.93 11.01
C PHE A 110 -10.04 6.29 12.00
N ASP A 111 -10.50 5.07 11.71
CA ASP A 111 -11.25 4.30 12.70
C ASP A 111 -10.39 4.09 13.97
N PRO A 112 -10.95 4.30 15.18
CA PRO A 112 -10.22 4.09 16.43
C PRO A 112 -9.65 2.68 16.55
N LYS A 113 -10.38 1.63 16.14
CA LYS A 113 -9.97 0.23 16.27
C LYS A 113 -8.70 -0.10 15.50
N ILE A 114 -8.38 0.69 14.47
CA ILE A 114 -7.22 0.44 13.61
C ILE A 114 -6.03 1.36 13.94
N LYS A 115 -6.12 2.19 14.99
CA LYS A 115 -5.07 3.16 15.33
C LYS A 115 -3.71 2.49 15.51
N VAL A 116 -3.64 1.41 16.28
CA VAL A 116 -2.39 0.67 16.51
C VAL A 116 -1.91 0.01 15.23
N ALA A 117 -2.80 -0.63 14.47
CA ALA A 117 -2.46 -1.23 13.18
C ALA A 117 -1.89 -0.17 12.20
N ARG A 118 -2.49 1.02 12.15
CA ARG A 118 -2.02 2.14 11.31
C ARG A 118 -0.64 2.62 11.73
N GLN A 119 -0.38 2.76 13.03
CA GLN A 119 0.92 3.22 13.55
C GLN A 119 2.04 2.19 13.34
N ASN A 120 1.73 0.90 13.29
CA ASN A 120 2.70 -0.18 13.07
C ASN A 120 2.74 -0.67 11.61
N SER A 121 1.93 -0.09 10.73
CA SER A 121 1.96 -0.43 9.31
C SER A 121 3.22 0.13 8.66
N GLN A 122 4.01 -0.74 8.03
CA GLN A 122 5.15 -0.33 7.19
C GLN A 122 4.69 0.32 5.88
N TYR A 123 3.49 -0.02 5.40
CA TYR A 123 2.95 0.47 4.13
C TYR A 123 1.47 0.81 4.28
N ILE A 124 1.07 1.94 3.72
CA ILE A 124 -0.33 2.35 3.58
C ILE A 124 -0.58 2.68 2.12
N ILE A 125 -1.61 2.06 1.53
CA ILE A 125 -2.09 2.39 0.20
C ILE A 125 -3.41 3.15 0.37
N VAL A 126 -3.46 4.34 -0.21
CA VAL A 126 -4.65 5.20 -0.18
C VAL A 126 -5.24 5.29 -1.58
N MET A 127 -6.39 4.67 -1.79
CA MET A 127 -7.13 4.76 -3.05
C MET A 127 -7.70 6.18 -3.24
N ARG A 128 -8.07 6.52 -4.47
CA ARG A 128 -8.85 7.72 -4.79
C ARG A 128 -10.12 7.77 -3.92
N SER A 129 -10.25 8.83 -3.14
CA SER A 129 -11.37 9.05 -2.22
C SER A 129 -11.81 10.52 -2.22
N PRO A 130 -12.65 10.93 -3.18
CA PRO A 130 -13.11 12.32 -3.28
C PRO A 130 -13.90 12.76 -2.03
N ASN A 131 -14.57 11.83 -1.36
CA ASN A 131 -15.38 12.06 -0.16
C ASN A 131 -14.60 11.96 1.16
N SER A 132 -13.31 11.58 1.14
CA SER A 132 -12.50 11.44 2.37
C SER A 132 -11.19 12.23 2.30
N MET A 133 -11.18 13.39 1.65
CA MET A 133 -10.00 14.26 1.56
C MET A 133 -9.46 14.70 2.94
N LEU A 134 -10.32 14.81 3.96
CA LEU A 134 -9.88 15.09 5.33
C LEU A 134 -9.02 13.94 5.89
N SER A 135 -9.39 12.68 5.65
CA SER A 135 -8.58 11.52 6.04
C SER A 135 -7.23 11.56 5.34
N VAL A 136 -7.20 11.86 4.03
CA VAL A 136 -5.94 12.02 3.28
C VAL A 136 -5.08 13.13 3.88
N ARG A 137 -5.66 14.30 4.18
CA ARG A 137 -4.95 15.41 4.81
C ARG A 137 -4.39 15.02 6.19
N ASN A 138 -5.18 14.34 7.01
CA ASN A 138 -4.79 13.96 8.36
C ASN A 138 -3.60 12.98 8.35
N ILE A 139 -3.57 12.02 7.44
CA ILE A 139 -2.41 11.11 7.33
C ILE A 139 -1.19 11.86 6.79
N GLY A 140 -1.39 12.80 5.87
CA GLY A 140 -0.36 13.71 5.38
C GLY A 140 0.26 14.54 6.51
N VAL A 141 -0.55 15.11 7.41
CA VAL A 141 -0.06 15.87 8.57
C VAL A 141 0.78 14.99 9.50
N GLN A 142 0.35 13.75 9.74
CA GLN A 142 1.06 12.82 10.63
C GLN A 142 2.41 12.38 10.05
N LEU A 143 2.47 12.10 8.74
CA LEU A 143 3.66 11.52 8.10
C LEU A 143 4.59 12.57 7.48
N PHE A 144 4.06 13.73 7.09
CA PHE A 144 4.75 14.81 6.38
C PHE A 144 4.48 16.19 7.04
N PRO A 145 4.75 16.37 8.35
CA PRO A 145 4.34 17.57 9.09
C PRO A 145 4.93 18.88 8.54
N ARG A 146 6.09 18.81 7.86
CA ARG A 146 6.76 19.96 7.22
C ARG A 146 6.62 19.97 5.69
N GLN A 147 5.91 19.00 5.11
CA GLN A 147 5.84 18.76 3.66
C GLN A 147 4.42 18.33 3.23
N LEU A 148 3.39 18.88 3.88
CA LEU A 148 2.00 18.51 3.61
C LEU A 148 1.59 18.81 2.16
N ASP A 149 1.99 19.96 1.62
CA ASP A 149 1.64 20.33 0.24
C ASP A 149 2.24 19.38 -0.78
N TYR A 150 3.48 18.94 -0.55
CA TYR A 150 4.15 17.91 -1.34
C TYR A 150 3.35 16.60 -1.32
N PHE A 151 2.94 16.14 -0.14
CA PHE A 151 2.13 14.92 0.01
C PHE A 151 0.77 15.04 -0.69
N LEU A 152 0.06 16.16 -0.51
CA LEU A 152 -1.26 16.37 -1.10
C LEU A 152 -1.20 16.50 -2.63
N ASP A 153 -0.11 17.04 -3.17
CA ASP A 153 0.11 17.11 -4.61
C ASP A 153 0.44 15.73 -5.19
N ALA A 154 1.32 14.95 -4.54
CA ALA A 154 1.58 13.55 -4.89
C ALA A 154 0.30 12.71 -4.91
N TYR A 155 -0.56 12.84 -3.88
CA TYR A 155 -1.86 12.16 -3.86
C TYR A 155 -2.77 12.58 -5.02
N ARG A 156 -2.86 13.88 -5.31
CA ARG A 156 -3.68 14.40 -6.43
C ARG A 156 -3.20 13.85 -7.77
N GLN A 157 -1.90 13.81 -8.00
CA GLN A 157 -1.32 13.25 -9.22
C GLN A 157 -1.55 11.73 -9.31
N ALA A 158 -1.25 10.99 -8.25
CA ALA A 158 -1.41 9.53 -8.18
C ALA A 158 -2.86 9.07 -8.33
N THR A 159 -3.81 9.92 -7.97
CA THR A 159 -5.25 9.60 -8.02
C THR A 159 -5.98 10.34 -9.13
N LYS A 160 -5.28 10.93 -10.11
CA LYS A 160 -5.90 11.72 -11.20
C LYS A 160 -6.98 10.94 -11.97
N HIS A 161 -6.76 9.65 -12.19
CA HIS A 161 -7.67 8.75 -12.89
C HIS A 161 -8.51 7.89 -11.91
N PRO A 162 -9.68 7.37 -12.34
CA PRO A 162 -10.43 6.40 -11.55
C PRO A 162 -9.54 5.23 -11.09
N TYR A 163 -9.78 4.73 -9.88
CA TYR A 163 -9.01 3.64 -9.26
C TYR A 163 -7.52 3.92 -9.00
N GLY A 164 -7.04 5.15 -9.27
CA GLY A 164 -5.70 5.57 -8.88
C GLY A 164 -5.49 5.49 -7.38
N TYR A 165 -4.25 5.28 -6.96
CA TYR A 165 -3.87 5.08 -5.56
C TYR A 165 -2.50 5.66 -5.29
N LEU A 166 -2.23 6.04 -4.05
CA LEU A 166 -0.90 6.42 -3.58
C LEU A 166 -0.39 5.36 -2.60
N VAL A 167 0.80 4.82 -2.88
CA VAL A 167 1.57 4.00 -1.93
C VAL A 167 2.39 4.92 -1.06
N ILE A 168 2.29 4.72 0.25
CA ILE A 168 3.07 5.40 1.28
C ILE A 168 3.93 4.35 1.96
N ASP A 169 5.24 4.43 1.73
CA ASP A 169 6.25 3.55 2.30
C ASP A 169 6.83 4.19 3.57
N MET A 170 6.77 3.45 4.67
CA MET A 170 7.26 3.83 5.99
C MET A 170 8.19 2.76 6.57
N HIS A 171 8.65 1.82 5.76
CA HIS A 171 9.56 0.78 6.20
C HIS A 171 10.94 1.40 6.50
N ALA A 172 11.53 1.06 7.66
CA ALA A 172 12.73 1.73 8.16
C ALA A 172 13.98 1.55 7.27
N SER A 173 14.05 0.44 6.54
CA SER A 173 15.15 0.12 5.62
C SER A 173 14.88 0.54 4.17
N SER A 174 13.71 1.12 3.87
CA SER A 174 13.39 1.54 2.50
C SER A 174 14.18 2.77 2.08
N ASP A 175 14.47 2.85 0.77
CA ASP A 175 15.05 4.07 0.18
C ASP A 175 14.07 5.25 0.37
N PRO A 176 14.50 6.36 1.00
CA PRO A 176 13.66 7.53 1.21
C PRO A 176 13.04 8.13 -0.06
N THR A 177 13.67 7.93 -1.21
CA THR A 177 13.14 8.39 -2.50
C THR A 177 11.90 7.60 -2.94
N LEU A 178 11.76 6.35 -2.49
CA LEU A 178 10.64 5.48 -2.80
C LEU A 178 9.42 5.70 -1.88
N ARG A 179 9.49 6.71 -0.99
CA ARG A 179 8.51 6.95 0.06
C ARG A 179 7.08 7.15 -0.44
N LEU A 180 6.91 7.81 -1.59
CA LEU A 180 5.62 8.04 -2.24
C LEU A 180 5.68 7.56 -3.69
N ARG A 181 4.83 6.59 -4.05
CA ARG A 181 4.79 6.02 -5.40
C ARG A 181 3.40 5.56 -5.83
N THR A 182 3.19 5.37 -7.12
CA THR A 182 1.98 4.77 -7.70
C THR A 182 2.35 3.89 -8.89
N ASN A 183 1.36 3.21 -9.48
CA ASN A 183 1.55 2.35 -10.65
C ASN A 183 2.63 1.29 -10.43
N ILE A 184 2.48 0.54 -9.34
CA ILE A 184 3.50 -0.40 -8.86
C ILE A 184 3.43 -1.77 -9.51
N PHE A 185 2.41 -2.04 -10.34
CA PHE A 185 2.25 -3.34 -10.98
C PHE A 185 3.12 -3.45 -12.25
N LYS A 186 3.43 -4.68 -12.65
CA LYS A 186 4.24 -4.97 -13.83
C LYS A 186 3.63 -4.40 -15.11
N ASP A 187 2.32 -4.57 -15.25
CA ASP A 187 1.55 -4.17 -16.43
C ASP A 187 1.22 -2.67 -16.47
N ASP A 188 1.62 -1.90 -15.45
CA ASP A 188 1.44 -0.45 -15.48
C ASP A 188 2.48 0.18 -16.43
N GLU A 189 2.00 0.96 -17.41
CA GLU A 189 2.81 1.57 -18.48
C GLU A 189 3.95 2.44 -17.94
N GLU A 190 3.65 3.24 -16.91
CA GLU A 190 4.61 4.15 -16.28
C GLU A 190 4.55 4.02 -14.76
N LYS A 191 5.69 3.67 -14.16
CA LYS A 191 5.87 3.64 -12.70
C LYS A 191 6.29 5.02 -12.23
N LEU A 192 5.55 5.60 -11.29
CA LEU A 192 5.77 6.98 -10.86
C LEU A 192 6.23 7.04 -9.40
N ILE A 193 7.37 7.69 -9.17
CA ILE A 193 7.86 8.08 -7.85
C ILE A 193 7.71 9.59 -7.68
N PHE A 194 7.22 10.02 -6.53
CA PHE A 194 7.13 11.43 -6.16
C PHE A 194 8.30 11.80 -5.24
N ILE A 195 9.02 12.88 -5.57
CA ILE A 195 10.16 13.38 -4.80
C ILE A 195 9.96 14.87 -4.49
N PRO A 196 10.33 15.35 -3.28
CA PRO A 196 10.28 16.77 -2.97
C PRO A 196 11.11 17.60 -3.96
N LYS A 197 10.59 18.76 -4.38
CA LYS A 197 11.23 19.63 -5.38
C LYS A 197 12.71 19.96 -5.07
N ASN A 198 13.03 20.18 -3.80
CA ASN A 198 14.40 20.52 -3.40
C ASN A 198 15.37 19.35 -3.60
N GLU A 199 14.91 18.11 -3.37
CA GLU A 199 15.68 16.90 -3.63
C GLU A 199 15.76 16.60 -5.12
N PHE A 200 14.69 16.85 -5.86
CA PHE A 200 14.66 16.74 -7.32
C PHE A 200 15.74 17.61 -7.98
N VAL A 201 15.85 18.88 -7.59
CA VAL A 201 16.87 19.80 -8.12
C VAL A 201 18.29 19.31 -7.78
N ARG A 202 18.52 18.81 -6.56
CA ARG A 202 19.81 18.24 -6.15
C ARG A 202 20.18 16.99 -6.97
N SER A 203 19.23 16.07 -7.15
CA SER A 203 19.43 14.86 -7.97
C SER A 203 19.78 15.24 -9.42
N MET A 204 19.03 16.15 -10.03
CA MET A 204 19.30 16.63 -11.38
C MET A 204 20.65 17.35 -11.51
N SER A 205 21.08 18.09 -10.48
CA SER A 205 22.39 18.76 -10.49
C SER A 205 23.56 17.76 -10.48
N ARG A 206 23.42 16.62 -9.78
CA ARG A 206 24.39 15.52 -9.77
C ARG A 206 24.41 14.76 -11.10
N VAL A 207 23.24 14.47 -11.67
CA VAL A 207 23.12 13.79 -12.98
C VAL A 207 23.70 14.66 -14.11
N ARG A 208 23.51 15.99 -14.04
CA ARG A 208 24.11 16.93 -15.01
C ARG A 208 25.65 16.96 -14.97
N SER A 209 26.28 16.68 -13.83
CA SER A 209 27.75 16.57 -13.75
C SER A 209 28.31 15.26 -14.31
N GLU A 210 27.49 14.22 -14.52
CA GLU A 210 27.95 12.86 -14.85
C GLU A 210 27.73 12.42 -16.33
N ARG A 211 27.18 13.30 -17.19
CA ARG A 211 26.88 13.14 -18.64
C ARG A 211 25.48 12.55 -18.98
N GLY A 212 24.66 13.37 -19.66
CA GLY A 212 23.93 13.03 -20.90
C GLY A 212 22.57 12.31 -20.85
N ALA A 213 21.50 13.05 -21.25
CA ALA A 213 20.20 12.60 -21.83
C ALA A 213 19.22 11.83 -20.90
N ARG A 214 17.89 11.80 -21.05
CA ARG A 214 16.84 12.43 -21.88
C ARG A 214 15.50 12.10 -21.20
N HIS A 215 14.44 12.87 -21.52
CA HIS A 215 13.03 12.70 -21.12
C HIS A 215 12.72 12.82 -19.62
N VAL A 216 12.57 14.07 -19.18
CA VAL A 216 11.94 14.42 -17.91
C VAL A 216 10.74 15.29 -18.25
N ILE A 217 9.54 14.71 -18.21
CA ILE A 217 8.31 15.44 -18.50
C ILE A 217 7.99 16.33 -17.30
N ASN A 218 8.16 17.62 -17.55
CA ASN A 218 7.79 18.73 -16.67
C ASN A 218 6.27 18.94 -16.78
N GLN A 219 5.48 18.53 -15.79
CA GLN A 219 4.11 19.06 -15.65
C GLN A 219 4.13 20.26 -14.73
N LYS A 220 3.98 21.43 -15.36
CA LYS A 220 3.87 22.75 -14.72
C LYS A 220 2.74 22.74 -13.69
N GLY A 221 3.08 23.11 -12.45
CA GLY A 221 2.11 23.53 -11.43
C GLY A 221 2.04 22.60 -10.22
N GLY A 222 3.11 22.50 -9.43
CA GLY A 222 3.11 21.77 -8.17
C GLY A 222 4.52 21.65 -7.60
N GLY A 223 4.68 21.62 -6.27
CA GLY A 223 5.97 21.53 -5.59
C GLY A 223 6.64 20.15 -5.63
N VAL A 224 6.37 19.31 -6.65
CA VAL A 224 6.74 17.90 -6.72
C VAL A 224 7.49 17.60 -8.03
N GLY A 225 8.58 16.83 -7.95
CA GLY A 225 9.23 16.22 -9.12
C GLY A 225 8.85 14.75 -9.26
N VAL A 226 8.74 14.25 -10.49
CA VAL A 226 8.30 12.87 -10.80
C VAL A 226 9.37 12.16 -11.63
N PHE A 227 9.67 10.89 -11.31
CA PHE A 227 10.59 10.02 -12.06
C PHE A 227 9.93 8.68 -12.45
N ALA A 228 10.41 8.12 -13.56
CA ALA A 228 10.14 6.73 -13.93
C ALA A 228 11.00 5.77 -13.07
N ALA A 229 10.38 4.72 -12.53
CA ALA A 229 11.03 3.78 -11.62
C ALA A 229 11.25 2.39 -12.21
N LEU A 230 12.32 1.71 -11.79
CA LEU A 230 12.46 0.25 -11.92
C LEU A 230 11.63 -0.46 -10.84
N LEU A 231 11.22 -1.71 -11.10
CA LEU A 231 10.46 -2.51 -10.14
C LEU A 231 11.30 -2.78 -8.88
N THR A 232 10.85 -2.26 -7.74
CA THR A 232 11.36 -2.60 -6.41
C THR A 232 10.25 -3.30 -5.61
N PRO A 233 10.57 -4.34 -4.81
CA PRO A 233 9.60 -4.99 -3.96
C PRO A 233 8.83 -3.96 -3.10
N ILE A 234 7.52 -4.13 -3.00
CA ILE A 234 6.64 -3.23 -2.25
C ILE A 234 6.61 -3.61 -0.78
N LEU A 235 6.67 -4.89 -0.45
CA LEU A 235 6.69 -5.37 0.91
C LEU A 235 8.02 -6.09 1.15
N VAL A 236 8.97 -5.40 1.78
CA VAL A 236 10.16 -5.97 2.42
C VAL A 236 9.87 -6.24 3.89
#